data_AF-A0A1B1AFC5-F1
#
_entry.id   AF-A0A1B1AFC5-F1
#
_cell.length_a   1.000
_cell.length_b   1.000
_cell.length_c   1.000
_cell.angle_alpha   90.00
_cell.angle_beta   90.00
_cell.angle_gamma   90.00
#
_symmetry.space_group_name_H-M   'P 1'
#
loop_
_entity.id
_entity.type
_entity.pdbx_description
1 polymer ?
#
loop_
_entity_poly.entity_id
_entity_poly.type
_entity_poly.pdbx_seq_one_letter_code
_entity_poly.pdbx_strand_id
1 'polypeptide(L)'
;MTETERFKDASARRTGWWVTAGCFAVVAAVFAMTPGVWRFAMPETLKFDLSPLLRQSLLVQFHVVTVAVSLVLGPVQFVLPKGTGAHRLFGWIWSGAMFSTAVATFFIRDMRHGEFSPIHIFSLMTLIGAPVALWLARVKVMSHARAMTGLYIGLVIAGLTAITPGRLIWDMFFG
;
A
#
# COMPACT_ATOMS: atom_id res chain seq x y z
N MET A 1 -2.22 -35.69 13.02
CA MET A 1 -2.67 -34.83 11.91
C MET A 1 -2.92 -35.72 10.70
N THR A 2 -4.10 -35.69 10.10
CA THR A 2 -4.47 -36.60 9.00
C THR A 2 -3.87 -36.14 7.67
N GLU A 3 -3.66 -37.07 6.74
CA GLU A 3 -3.09 -36.83 5.43
C GLU A 3 -3.90 -35.82 4.58
N THR A 4 -5.22 -35.85 4.75
CA THR A 4 -6.16 -34.89 4.16
C THR A 4 -5.97 -33.47 4.69
N GLU A 5 -5.70 -33.30 5.98
CA GLU A 5 -5.45 -31.98 6.58
C GLU A 5 -4.10 -31.41 6.14
N ARG A 6 -3.10 -32.28 5.96
CA ARG A 6 -1.77 -31.91 5.43
C ARG A 6 -1.85 -31.44 3.96
N PHE A 7 -2.68 -32.07 3.14
CA PHE A 7 -2.93 -31.66 1.76
C PHE A 7 -3.66 -30.31 1.67
N LYS A 8 -4.66 -30.08 2.52
CA LYS A 8 -5.37 -28.80 2.60
C LYS A 8 -4.44 -27.66 2.99
N ASP A 9 -3.57 -27.87 3.97
CA ASP A 9 -2.60 -26.86 4.42
C ASP A 9 -1.56 -26.53 3.35
N ALA A 10 -1.01 -27.55 2.69
CA ALA A 10 -0.08 -27.36 1.57
C ALA A 10 -0.73 -26.61 0.39
N SER A 11 -2.00 -26.93 0.09
CA SER A 11 -2.79 -26.23 -0.92
C SER A 11 -3.05 -24.77 -0.53
N ALA A 12 -3.49 -24.51 0.71
CA ALA A 12 -3.76 -23.16 1.19
C ALA A 12 -2.51 -22.26 1.18
N ARG A 13 -1.34 -22.80 1.57
CA ARG A 13 -0.05 -22.12 1.45
C ARG A 13 0.30 -21.78 0.01
N ARG A 14 0.12 -22.72 -0.91
CA ARG A 14 0.40 -22.54 -2.35
C ARG A 14 -0.55 -21.53 -3.00
N THR A 15 -1.83 -21.57 -2.66
CA THR A 15 -2.84 -20.60 -3.13
C THR A 15 -2.54 -19.19 -2.63
N GLY A 16 -1.99 -19.04 -1.41
CA GLY A 16 -1.54 -17.74 -0.89
C GLY A 16 -0.49 -17.08 -1.79
N TRP A 17 0.50 -17.84 -2.28
CA TRP A 17 1.51 -17.35 -3.21
C TRP A 17 0.91 -16.93 -4.56
N TRP A 18 -0.08 -17.67 -5.08
CA TRP A 18 -0.75 -17.31 -6.33
C TRP A 18 -1.62 -16.07 -6.21
N VAL A 19 -2.28 -15.85 -5.06
CA VAL A 19 -3.02 -14.61 -4.80
C VAL A 19 -2.06 -13.42 -4.74
N THR A 20 -0.94 -13.56 -4.02
CA THR A 20 0.10 -12.52 -3.95
C THR A 20 0.70 -12.24 -5.33
N ALA A 21 1.15 -13.26 -6.04
CA ALA A 21 1.70 -13.13 -7.40
C ALA A 21 0.66 -12.56 -8.39
N GLY A 22 -0.61 -12.97 -8.27
CA GLY A 22 -1.71 -12.45 -9.08
C GLY A 22 -1.99 -10.97 -8.81
N CYS A 23 -1.91 -10.52 -7.55
CA CYS A 23 -2.05 -9.10 -7.21
C CYS A 23 -0.89 -8.27 -7.76
N PHE A 24 0.36 -8.77 -7.66
CA PHE A 24 1.51 -8.14 -8.30
C PHE A 24 1.41 -8.14 -9.83
N ALA A 25 0.87 -9.20 -10.44
CA ALA A 25 0.66 -9.29 -11.88
C ALA A 25 -0.44 -8.32 -12.37
N VAL A 26 -1.52 -8.13 -11.61
CA VAL A 26 -2.57 -7.14 -11.92
C VAL A 26 -2.01 -5.72 -11.83
N VAL A 27 -1.19 -5.43 -10.82
CA VAL A 27 -0.47 -4.15 -10.71
C VAL A 27 0.48 -3.95 -11.92
N ALA A 28 1.23 -4.98 -12.31
CA ALA A 28 2.10 -4.94 -13.49
C ALA A 28 1.30 -4.77 -14.80
N ALA A 29 0.10 -5.36 -14.90
CA ALA A 29 -0.78 -5.22 -16.05
C ALA A 29 -1.37 -3.81 -16.17
N VAL A 30 -1.80 -3.20 -15.05
CA VAL A 30 -2.26 -1.80 -15.01
C VAL A 30 -1.16 -0.85 -15.53
N PHE A 31 0.10 -1.12 -15.15
CA PHE A 31 1.29 -0.42 -15.66
C PHE A 31 1.53 -0.65 -17.16
N ALA A 32 1.44 -1.88 -17.63
CA ALA A 32 1.67 -2.21 -19.04
C ALA A 32 0.60 -1.57 -19.95
N MET A 33 -0.60 -1.37 -19.42
CA MET A 33 -1.76 -0.87 -20.16
C MET A 33 -1.97 0.65 -20.07
N THR A 34 -1.08 1.41 -19.41
CA THR A 34 -1.10 2.88 -19.41
C THR A 34 -0.14 3.42 -20.49
N PRO A 35 -0.63 3.85 -21.68
CA PRO A 35 0.23 4.34 -22.75
C PRO A 35 0.90 5.65 -22.32
N GLY A 36 2.22 5.65 -22.18
CA GLY A 36 3.02 6.82 -21.81
C GLY A 36 4.06 6.57 -20.72
N VAL A 37 3.83 5.62 -19.81
CA VAL A 37 4.77 5.32 -18.71
C VAL A 37 6.12 4.81 -19.24
N TRP A 38 6.10 4.01 -20.31
CA TRP A 38 7.31 3.46 -20.92
C TRP A 38 8.23 4.49 -21.57
N ARG A 39 7.72 5.67 -21.95
CA ARG A 39 8.54 6.74 -22.54
C ARG A 39 9.42 7.46 -21.51
N PHE A 40 9.12 7.33 -20.21
CA PHE A 40 9.86 7.97 -19.10
C PHE A 40 10.67 6.98 -18.24
N ALA A 41 10.58 5.68 -18.53
CA ALA A 41 11.31 4.63 -17.83
C ALA A 41 12.77 4.45 -18.29
N MET A 42 13.35 5.48 -18.93
CA MET A 42 14.77 5.51 -19.31
C MET A 42 15.61 6.01 -18.12
N PRO A 43 16.70 5.32 -17.74
CA PRO A 43 17.53 5.70 -16.59
C PRO A 43 18.18 7.09 -16.71
N GLU A 44 18.28 7.65 -17.92
CA GLU A 44 18.82 8.99 -18.19
C GLU A 44 17.96 10.14 -17.62
N THR A 45 16.67 9.90 -17.32
CA THR A 45 15.74 10.92 -16.79
C THR A 45 15.44 10.77 -15.30
N LEU A 46 15.94 9.72 -14.65
CA LEU A 46 15.72 9.51 -13.21
C LEU A 46 16.66 10.43 -12.42
N LYS A 47 16.10 11.46 -11.82
CA LYS A 47 16.76 12.28 -10.79
C LYS A 47 16.23 11.87 -9.42
N PHE A 48 16.91 12.26 -8.35
CA PHE A 48 16.37 12.12 -7.00
C PHE A 48 16.61 13.43 -6.25
N ASP A 49 15.54 14.19 -6.04
CA ASP A 49 15.56 15.44 -5.29
C ASP A 49 14.43 15.47 -4.25
N LEU A 50 14.79 15.69 -2.99
CA LEU A 50 13.83 15.84 -1.90
C LEU A 50 13.34 17.28 -1.74
N SER A 51 13.95 18.25 -2.43
CA SER A 51 13.59 19.66 -2.33
C SER A 51 12.10 19.94 -2.58
N PRO A 52 11.40 19.28 -3.55
CA PRO A 52 9.98 19.50 -3.75
C PRO A 52 9.15 19.09 -2.52
N LEU A 53 9.51 17.98 -1.87
CA LEU A 53 8.84 17.49 -0.66
C LEU A 53 9.12 18.38 0.55
N LEU A 54 10.36 18.81 0.73
CA LEU A 54 10.77 19.64 1.87
C LEU A 54 10.14 21.04 1.85
N ARG A 55 9.69 21.52 0.68
CA ARG A 55 8.93 22.77 0.54
C ARG A 55 7.44 22.64 0.90
N GLN A 56 6.93 21.42 1.06
CA GLN A 56 5.54 21.18 1.44
C GLN A 56 5.33 21.33 2.95
N SER A 57 4.07 21.47 3.36
CA SER A 57 3.72 21.47 4.79
C SER A 57 4.17 20.19 5.50
N LEU A 58 4.43 20.30 6.81
CA LEU A 58 4.82 19.15 7.63
C LEU A 58 3.79 18.01 7.57
N LEU A 59 2.51 18.33 7.37
CA LEU A 59 1.45 17.34 7.22
C LEU A 59 1.61 16.50 5.94
N VAL A 60 1.97 17.14 4.81
CA VAL A 60 2.24 16.44 3.55
C VAL A 60 3.49 15.58 3.68
N GLN A 61 4.55 16.11 4.29
CA GLN A 61 5.77 15.34 4.56
C GLN A 61 5.48 14.11 5.43
N PHE A 62 4.70 14.28 6.50
CA PHE A 62 4.24 13.19 7.37
C PHE A 62 3.43 12.13 6.60
N HIS A 63 2.51 12.57 5.74
CA HIS A 63 1.76 11.66 4.88
C HIS A 63 2.68 10.83 3.98
N VAL A 64 3.62 11.48 3.28
CA VAL A 64 4.55 10.78 2.38
C VAL A 64 5.43 9.78 3.14
N VAL A 65 5.96 10.15 4.31
CA VAL A 65 6.76 9.24 5.16
C VAL A 65 5.94 8.03 5.60
N THR A 66 4.71 8.24 6.08
CA THR A 66 3.84 7.14 6.53
C THR A 66 3.38 6.23 5.40
N VAL A 67 3.12 6.77 4.20
CA VAL A 67 2.89 5.98 2.98
C VAL A 67 4.13 5.14 2.64
N ALA A 68 5.32 5.74 2.65
CA ALA A 68 6.57 5.04 2.35
C ALA A 68 6.85 3.88 3.33
N VAL A 69 6.69 4.12 4.63
CA VAL A 69 6.78 3.08 5.67
C VAL A 69 5.78 1.96 5.40
N SER A 70 4.53 2.30 5.06
CA SER A 70 3.49 1.30 4.76
C SER A 70 3.80 0.48 3.51
N LEU A 71 4.36 1.10 2.47
CA LEU A 71 4.76 0.42 1.24
C LEU A 71 5.88 -0.59 1.48
N VAL A 72 6.85 -0.24 2.34
CA VAL A 72 7.99 -1.10 2.69
C VAL A 72 7.58 -2.23 3.65
N LEU A 73 6.75 -1.95 4.65
CA LEU A 73 6.39 -2.96 5.65
C LEU A 73 5.34 -3.97 5.17
N GLY A 74 4.56 -3.66 4.14
CA GLY A 74 3.58 -4.60 3.57
C GLY A 74 4.19 -5.90 3.02
N PRO A 75 5.21 -5.85 2.14
CA PRO A 75 5.90 -7.04 1.66
C PRO A 75 6.59 -7.81 2.80
N VAL A 76 7.17 -7.07 3.77
CA VAL A 76 7.76 -7.66 4.98
C VAL A 76 6.70 -8.49 5.73
N GLN A 77 5.47 -7.98 5.88
CA GLN A 77 4.37 -8.72 6.49
C GLN A 77 3.99 -10.00 5.74
N PHE A 78 4.06 -9.99 4.40
CA PHE A 78 3.73 -11.17 3.60
C PHE A 78 4.78 -12.28 3.69
N VAL A 79 6.06 -11.92 3.83
CA VAL A 79 7.14 -12.91 3.98
C VAL A 79 7.27 -13.42 5.41
N LEU A 80 6.97 -12.61 6.42
CA LEU A 80 7.14 -12.99 7.83
C LEU A 80 6.30 -14.23 8.20
N PRO A 81 6.80 -15.10 9.09
CA PRO A 81 6.01 -16.19 9.64
C PRO A 81 4.84 -15.64 10.44
N LYS A 82 3.63 -16.10 10.10
CA LYS A 82 2.37 -15.56 10.59
C LYS A 82 2.19 -15.93 12.05
N GLY A 83 1.63 -15.03 12.85
CA GLY A 83 1.41 -15.23 14.30
C GLY A 83 2.64 -15.04 15.19
N THR A 84 3.83 -14.81 14.63
CA THR A 84 5.05 -14.53 15.42
C THR A 84 5.01 -13.15 16.08
N GLY A 85 5.90 -12.92 17.07
CA GLY A 85 6.11 -11.59 17.64
C GLY A 85 6.52 -10.55 16.59
N ALA A 86 7.41 -10.93 15.66
CA ALA A 86 7.82 -10.07 14.55
C ALA A 86 6.65 -9.70 13.64
N HIS A 87 5.83 -10.68 13.21
CA HIS A 87 4.64 -10.39 12.40
C HIS A 87 3.71 -9.41 13.11
N ARG A 88 3.47 -9.59 14.42
CA ARG A 88 2.63 -8.67 15.21
C ARG A 88 3.24 -7.27 15.32
N LEU A 89 4.53 -7.15 15.63
CA LEU A 89 5.20 -5.86 15.77
C LEU A 89 5.16 -5.04 14.48
N PHE A 90 5.63 -5.63 13.37
CA PHE A 90 5.62 -4.96 12.07
C PHE A 90 4.18 -4.72 11.57
N GLY A 91 3.23 -5.58 11.95
CA GLY A 91 1.81 -5.42 11.62
C GLY A 91 1.21 -4.20 12.33
N TRP A 92 1.55 -4.00 13.61
CA TRP A 92 1.15 -2.80 14.35
C TRP A 92 1.75 -1.53 13.78
N ILE A 93 3.04 -1.53 13.43
CA ILE A 93 3.70 -0.37 12.82
C ILE A 93 3.04 -0.05 11.46
N TRP A 94 2.84 -1.07 10.62
CA TRP A 94 2.19 -0.90 9.32
C TRP A 94 0.76 -0.39 9.45
N SER A 95 -0.06 -0.98 10.34
CA SER A 95 -1.44 -0.53 10.56
C SER A 95 -1.52 0.87 11.15
N GLY A 96 -0.61 1.23 12.06
CA GLY A 96 -0.48 2.58 12.60
C GLY A 96 -0.15 3.59 11.50
N ALA A 97 0.85 3.29 10.66
CA ALA A 97 1.22 4.15 9.54
C ALA A 97 0.08 4.32 8.52
N MET A 98 -0.59 3.22 8.14
CA MET A 98 -1.77 3.26 7.27
C MET A 98 -2.89 4.13 7.84
N PHE A 99 -3.20 3.97 9.13
CA PHE A 99 -4.25 4.75 9.78
C PHE A 99 -3.87 6.23 9.86
N SER A 100 -2.64 6.55 10.29
CA SER A 100 -2.12 7.91 10.35
C SER A 100 -2.15 8.59 8.99
N THR A 101 -1.74 7.90 7.92
CA THR A 101 -1.78 8.46 6.58
C THR A 101 -3.20 8.71 6.12
N ALA A 102 -4.12 7.76 6.37
CA ALA A 102 -5.52 7.91 6.00
C ALA A 102 -6.15 9.11 6.70
N VAL A 103 -5.89 9.31 8.00
CA VAL A 103 -6.31 10.51 8.74
C VAL A 103 -5.69 11.78 8.13
N ALA A 104 -4.38 11.80 7.87
CA ALA A 104 -3.68 12.97 7.35
C ALA A 104 -4.29 13.47 6.03
N THR A 105 -4.70 12.57 5.13
CA THR A 105 -5.30 12.97 3.84
C THR A 105 -6.57 13.82 3.98
N PHE A 106 -7.37 13.68 5.05
CA PHE A 106 -8.56 14.52 5.25
C PHE A 106 -8.23 15.98 5.55
N PHE A 107 -7.01 16.23 6.02
CA PHE A 107 -6.51 17.56 6.34
C PHE A 107 -5.62 18.14 5.22
N ILE A 108 -5.18 17.32 4.28
CA ILE A 108 -4.47 17.77 3.06
C ILE A 108 -5.53 18.20 2.02
N ARG A 109 -5.91 19.48 2.05
CA ARG A 109 -7.03 20.02 1.24
C ARG A 109 -6.65 20.56 -0.15
N ASP A 110 -5.39 20.42 -0.57
CA ASP A 110 -4.85 21.28 -1.64
C ASP A 110 -4.74 20.67 -3.04
N MET A 111 -5.13 19.42 -3.28
CA MET A 111 -4.91 18.84 -4.62
C MET A 111 -6.02 19.13 -5.65
N ARG A 112 -7.17 19.69 -5.25
CA ARG A 112 -8.29 19.98 -6.18
C ARG A 112 -9.33 20.98 -5.66
N HIS A 113 -8.89 22.11 -5.08
CA HIS A 113 -9.81 23.21 -4.65
C HIS A 113 -10.97 22.75 -3.73
N GLY A 114 -10.73 21.77 -2.86
CA GLY A 114 -11.76 21.23 -1.96
C GLY A 114 -12.66 20.13 -2.55
N GLU A 115 -12.43 19.69 -3.79
CA GLU A 115 -13.20 18.57 -4.37
C GLU A 115 -12.71 17.19 -3.86
N PHE A 116 -13.67 16.27 -3.66
CA PHE A 116 -13.39 14.87 -3.34
C PHE A 116 -12.63 14.18 -4.48
N SER A 117 -11.31 14.07 -4.34
CA SER A 117 -10.48 13.19 -5.17
C SER A 117 -10.74 11.71 -4.83
N PRO A 118 -10.60 10.76 -5.79
CA PRO A 118 -10.62 9.31 -5.52
C PRO A 118 -9.73 8.87 -4.34
N ILE A 119 -8.68 9.64 -4.01
CA ILE A 119 -7.82 9.41 -2.85
C ILE A 119 -8.61 9.40 -1.52
N HIS A 120 -9.67 10.21 -1.38
CA HIS A 120 -10.51 10.21 -0.17
C HIS A 120 -11.28 8.91 0.00
N ILE A 121 -11.64 8.25 -1.11
CA ILE A 121 -12.28 6.93 -1.07
C ILE A 121 -11.30 5.90 -0.49
N PHE A 122 -10.04 5.90 -0.96
CA PHE A 122 -9.00 5.04 -0.40
C PHE A 122 -8.75 5.29 1.08
N SER A 123 -8.78 6.56 1.51
CA SER A 123 -8.63 6.92 2.92
C SER A 123 -9.80 6.42 3.77
N LEU A 124 -11.05 6.61 3.33
CA LEU A 124 -12.22 6.10 4.05
C LEU A 124 -12.21 4.57 4.14
N MET A 125 -11.90 3.91 3.02
CA MET A 125 -11.73 2.45 2.99
C MET A 125 -10.64 1.98 3.95
N THR A 126 -9.54 2.73 4.08
CA THR A 126 -8.45 2.40 5.01
C THR A 126 -8.86 2.62 6.46
N LEU A 127 -9.53 3.74 6.78
CA LEU A 127 -9.99 4.04 8.13
C LEU A 127 -10.98 3.01 8.68
N ILE A 128 -11.82 2.45 7.82
CA ILE A 128 -12.77 1.39 8.20
C ILE A 128 -12.09 0.02 8.13
N GLY A 129 -11.37 -0.24 7.03
CA GLY A 129 -10.79 -1.54 6.73
C GLY A 129 -9.68 -1.94 7.69
N ALA A 130 -8.81 -1.02 8.12
CA ALA A 130 -7.70 -1.36 9.01
C ALA A 130 -8.17 -1.82 10.41
N PRO A 131 -9.06 -1.10 11.12
CA PRO A 131 -9.63 -1.59 12.39
C PRO A 131 -10.37 -2.92 12.22
N VAL A 132 -11.16 -3.08 11.15
CA VAL A 132 -11.86 -4.34 10.86
C VAL A 132 -10.86 -5.47 10.63
N ALA A 133 -9.81 -5.25 9.86
CA ALA A 133 -8.77 -6.24 9.60
C ALA A 133 -8.05 -6.65 10.89
N LEU A 134 -7.75 -5.71 11.78
CA LEU A 134 -7.13 -5.98 13.09
C LEU A 134 -8.07 -6.77 14.01
N TRP A 135 -9.37 -6.45 14.02
CA TRP A 135 -10.36 -7.24 14.76
C TRP A 135 -10.48 -8.66 14.21
N LEU A 136 -10.53 -8.82 12.88
CA LEU A 136 -10.57 -10.11 12.20
C LEU A 136 -9.36 -10.99 12.53
N ALA A 137 -8.22 -10.42 12.90
CA ALA A 137 -7.04 -11.18 13.30
C ALA A 137 -7.30 -12.11 14.49
N ARG A 138 -8.30 -11.78 15.33
CA ARG A 138 -8.67 -12.55 16.53
C ARG A 138 -9.78 -13.57 16.29
N VAL A 139 -10.61 -13.35 15.27
CA VAL A 139 -11.85 -14.13 15.07
C VAL A 139 -11.86 -14.95 13.78
N LYS A 140 -11.25 -14.42 12.71
CA LYS A 140 -11.29 -15.00 11.35
C LYS A 140 -10.00 -14.68 10.60
N VAL A 141 -8.95 -15.45 10.88
CA VAL A 141 -7.59 -15.21 10.35
C VAL A 141 -7.55 -15.13 8.81
N MET A 142 -8.34 -15.96 8.11
CA MET A 142 -8.42 -15.89 6.65
C MET A 142 -9.03 -14.58 6.16
N SER A 143 -10.04 -14.05 6.87
CA SER A 143 -10.63 -12.75 6.55
C SER A 143 -9.66 -11.60 6.86
N HIS A 144 -8.89 -11.69 7.95
CA HIS A 144 -7.80 -10.77 8.24
C HIS A 144 -6.79 -10.72 7.09
N ALA A 145 -6.31 -11.89 6.63
CA ALA A 145 -5.36 -11.97 5.53
C ALA A 145 -5.88 -11.33 4.25
N ARG A 146 -7.15 -11.60 3.88
CA ARG A 146 -7.81 -10.99 2.72
C ARG A 146 -7.94 -9.46 2.86
N ALA A 147 -8.36 -8.98 4.03
CA ALA A 147 -8.50 -7.55 4.29
C ALA A 147 -7.15 -6.82 4.24
N MET A 148 -6.10 -7.38 4.86
CA MET A 148 -4.74 -6.81 4.82
C MET A 148 -4.18 -6.79 3.40
N THR A 149 -4.42 -7.85 2.62
CA THR A 149 -4.03 -7.89 1.20
C THR A 149 -4.74 -6.81 0.39
N GLY A 150 -6.06 -6.65 0.57
CA GLY A 150 -6.85 -5.61 -0.10
C GLY A 150 -6.38 -4.19 0.23
N LEU A 151 -6.10 -3.91 1.51
CA LEU A 151 -5.56 -2.62 1.95
C LEU A 151 -4.19 -2.33 1.33
N TYR A 152 -3.32 -3.34 1.24
CA TYR A 152 -2.01 -3.17 0.60
C TYR A 152 -2.11 -2.94 -0.91
N ILE A 153 -3.01 -3.64 -1.61
CA ILE A 153 -3.28 -3.37 -3.03
C ILE A 153 -3.76 -1.92 -3.22
N GLY A 154 -4.69 -1.47 -2.38
CA GLY A 154 -5.18 -0.09 -2.39
C GLY A 154 -4.05 0.93 -2.18
N LEU A 155 -3.16 0.67 -1.22
CA LEU A 155 -1.96 1.49 -0.98
C LEU A 155 -1.05 1.56 -2.21
N VAL A 156 -0.78 0.42 -2.86
CA VAL A 156 0.05 0.37 -4.07
C VAL A 156 -0.61 1.20 -5.17
N ILE A 157 -1.89 0.97 -5.48
CA ILE A 157 -2.63 1.73 -6.49
C ILE A 157 -2.57 3.24 -6.19
N ALA A 158 -2.81 3.65 -4.94
CA ALA A 158 -2.71 5.04 -4.53
C ALA A 158 -1.30 5.61 -4.76
N GLY A 159 -0.26 4.85 -4.38
CA GLY A 159 1.14 5.24 -4.63
C GLY A 159 1.45 5.42 -6.12
N LEU A 160 0.94 4.55 -6.98
CA LEU A 160 1.11 4.68 -8.43
C LEU A 160 0.46 5.94 -8.98
N THR A 161 -0.74 6.27 -8.50
CA THR A 161 -1.38 7.53 -8.90
C THR A 161 -0.63 8.77 -8.43
N ALA A 162 0.23 8.66 -7.41
CA ALA A 162 1.07 9.76 -6.95
C ALA A 162 2.27 10.02 -7.87
N ILE A 163 2.73 9.00 -8.62
CA ILE A 163 3.86 9.05 -9.56
C ILE A 163 3.35 9.31 -10.99
N THR A 164 2.39 10.22 -11.15
CA THR A 164 1.94 10.69 -12.47
C THR A 164 2.49 12.09 -12.75
N PRO A 165 2.81 12.45 -14.00
CA PRO A 165 3.30 13.79 -14.34
C PRO A 165 2.46 14.92 -13.74
N GLY A 166 3.11 15.94 -13.20
CA GLY A 166 2.46 17.08 -12.54
C GLY A 166 2.07 16.85 -11.08
N ARG A 167 2.56 15.79 -10.43
CA ARG A 167 2.39 15.55 -8.99
C ARG A 167 3.71 15.65 -8.24
N LEU A 168 3.62 15.96 -6.95
CA LEU A 168 4.77 16.10 -6.05
C LEU A 168 5.80 14.96 -6.16
N ILE A 169 5.35 13.69 -6.14
CA ILE A 169 6.25 12.55 -6.19
C ILE A 169 6.92 12.43 -7.57
N TRP A 170 6.23 12.80 -8.65
CA TRP A 170 6.85 12.85 -9.98
C TRP A 170 8.02 13.83 -10.01
N ASP A 171 7.84 15.03 -9.44
CA ASP A 171 8.87 16.07 -9.45
C ASP A 171 10.13 15.66 -8.67
N MET A 172 9.98 14.82 -7.63
CA MET A 172 11.12 14.27 -6.88
C MET A 172 12.01 13.34 -7.72
N PHE A 173 11.43 12.67 -8.73
CA PHE A 173 12.12 11.64 -9.51
C PHE A 173 12.41 12.03 -10.97
N PHE A 174 11.66 12.98 -11.54
CA PHE A 174 11.69 13.30 -12.98
C PHE A 174 11.68 14.81 -13.28
N GLY A 175 11.73 15.66 -12.25
CA GLY A 175 11.72 17.13 -12.36
C GLY A 175 13.03 17.76 -12.83
#